data_AF-A0A7C2A0M8-F1
#
_entry.id   AF-A0A7C2A0M8-F1
#
_cell.length_a   1.000
_cell.length_b   1.000
_cell.length_c   1.000
_cell.angle_alpha   90.00
_cell.angle_beta   90.00
_cell.angle_gamma   90.00
#
_symmetry.space_group_name_H-M   'P 1'
#
loop_
_entity.id
_entity.type
_entity.pdbx_description
1 polymer ?
#
loop_
_entity_poly.entity_id
_entity_poly.type
_entity_poly.pdbx_seq_one_letter_code
_entity_poly.pdbx_strand_id
1 'polypeptide(L)'
;MIWYIIDKDIFESKADAIVNTVNCKGVMGKGLALQFKKKYPQMFNEYKKKCGKGEIKIGVLDTYKAEDGRLIVNFPTKYDWRNKSRIEYIEAGLKYFVEHHKEWGIKSVAFPQLGCGEGGLEWNTVKKIMEKYLNNLDIDIEIYVDQRKEYLRELKKLLEKLDTQQLKKILEMVKQLYYLDNKNKFFDG
;
A
#
# COMPACT_ATOMS: atom_id res chain seq x y z
N MET A 1 1.82 -14.06 12.25
CA MET A 1 2.42 -12.85 12.89
C MET A 1 2.41 -11.71 11.89
N ILE A 2 2.21 -10.46 12.31
CA ILE A 2 2.24 -9.29 11.40
C ILE A 2 3.57 -8.55 11.54
N TRP A 3 4.26 -8.33 10.42
CA TRP A 3 5.45 -7.49 10.33
C TRP A 3 5.15 -6.21 9.55
N TYR A 4 5.52 -5.06 10.11
CA TYR A 4 5.44 -3.79 9.42
C TYR A 4 6.74 -3.50 8.67
N ILE A 5 6.65 -3.42 7.35
CA ILE A 5 7.78 -3.11 6.48
C ILE A 5 7.67 -1.63 6.09
N ILE A 6 8.61 -0.81 6.56
CA ILE A 6 8.53 0.65 6.44
C ILE A 6 9.35 1.13 5.23
N ASP A 7 8.72 1.96 4.40
CA ASP A 7 9.34 2.69 3.28
C ASP A 7 10.09 1.82 2.24
N LYS A 8 9.73 0.54 2.12
CA LYS A 8 10.20 -0.39 1.07
C LYS A 8 9.15 -0.64 -0.01
N ASP A 9 9.58 -1.21 -1.13
CA ASP A 9 8.68 -1.63 -2.21
C ASP A 9 8.08 -3.01 -1.91
N ILE A 10 6.75 -3.14 -1.97
CA ILE A 10 6.03 -4.41 -1.79
C ILE A 10 6.46 -5.48 -2.80
N PHE A 11 6.95 -5.09 -3.99
CA PHE A 11 7.45 -6.04 -4.97
C PHE A 11 8.76 -6.72 -4.54
N GLU A 12 9.48 -6.19 -3.55
CA GLU A 12 10.66 -6.82 -2.95
C GLU A 12 10.31 -7.96 -1.99
N SER A 13 9.05 -8.03 -1.53
CA SER A 13 8.58 -9.10 -0.66
C SER A 13 8.90 -10.47 -1.24
N LYS A 14 9.23 -11.41 -0.35
CA LYS A 14 9.41 -12.84 -0.69
C LYS A 14 8.17 -13.67 -0.39
N ALA A 15 7.07 -13.02 0.01
CA ALA A 15 5.82 -13.68 0.29
C ALA A 15 5.25 -14.42 -0.93
N ASP A 16 4.51 -15.50 -0.67
CA ASP A 16 3.83 -16.30 -1.68
C ASP A 16 2.78 -15.49 -2.44
N ALA A 17 2.11 -14.58 -1.71
CA ALA A 17 1.13 -13.65 -2.26
C ALA A 17 1.49 -12.18 -2.04
N ILE A 18 1.14 -11.33 -3.01
CA ILE A 18 1.19 -9.87 -2.87
C ILE A 18 -0.16 -9.27 -3.23
N VAL A 19 -0.61 -8.31 -2.42
CA VAL A 19 -1.92 -7.69 -2.60
C VAL A 19 -1.85 -6.43 -3.44
N ASN A 20 -2.67 -6.38 -4.48
CA ASN A 20 -2.86 -5.23 -5.34
C ASN A 20 -4.18 -4.53 -5.00
N THR A 21 -4.16 -3.25 -4.66
CA THR A 21 -5.40 -2.48 -4.44
C THR A 21 -6.00 -2.03 -5.77
N VAL A 22 -7.20 -2.50 -6.10
CA VAL A 22 -7.86 -2.24 -7.38
C VAL A 22 -9.20 -1.53 -7.21
N ASN A 23 -9.84 -1.20 -8.33
CA ASN A 23 -11.25 -0.78 -8.38
C ASN A 23 -12.10 -1.81 -9.14
N CYS A 24 -13.40 -1.58 -9.24
CA CYS A 24 -14.31 -2.45 -9.99
C CYS A 24 -14.52 -2.00 -11.45
N LYS A 25 -13.83 -0.95 -11.93
CA LYS A 25 -14.03 -0.35 -13.27
C LYS A 25 -12.87 -0.62 -14.24
N GLY A 26 -11.95 -1.51 -13.91
CA GLY A 26 -10.92 -1.95 -14.85
C GLY A 26 -9.80 -0.92 -15.11
N VAL A 27 -9.61 0.06 -14.23
CA VAL A 27 -8.59 1.12 -14.39
C VAL A 27 -7.44 0.93 -13.41
N MET A 28 -6.19 0.93 -13.89
CA MET A 28 -4.98 0.95 -13.06
C MET A 28 -4.06 2.08 -13.54
N GLY A 29 -4.41 3.32 -13.20
CA GLY A 29 -3.82 4.54 -13.78
C GLY A 29 -2.80 5.27 -12.92
N LYS A 30 -2.73 4.98 -11.61
CA LYS A 30 -1.83 5.67 -10.67
C LYS A 30 -1.47 4.79 -9.47
N GLY A 31 -0.47 5.23 -8.70
CA GLY A 31 -0.03 4.59 -7.46
C GLY A 31 0.37 3.13 -7.66
N LEU A 32 0.14 2.33 -6.62
CA LEU A 32 0.51 0.91 -6.61
C LEU A 32 -0.16 0.10 -7.72
N ALA A 33 -1.44 0.36 -8.02
CA ALA A 33 -2.16 -0.33 -9.09
C ALA A 33 -1.48 -0.16 -10.47
N LEU A 34 -0.97 1.04 -10.77
CA LEU A 34 -0.22 1.28 -12.00
C LEU A 34 1.09 0.48 -12.04
N GLN A 35 1.78 0.36 -10.90
CA GLN A 35 3.00 -0.44 -10.81
C GLN A 35 2.71 -1.92 -11.06
N PHE A 36 1.62 -2.46 -10.47
CA PHE A 36 1.15 -3.82 -10.76
C PHE A 36 0.81 -4.00 -12.24
N LYS A 37 0.11 -3.06 -12.87
CA LYS A 37 -0.18 -3.11 -14.32
C LYS A 37 1.10 -3.17 -15.16
N LYS A 38 2.12 -2.38 -14.81
CA LYS A 38 3.40 -2.36 -15.54
C LYS A 38 4.17 -3.66 -15.36
N LYS A 39 4.19 -4.21 -14.14
CA LYS A 39 4.94 -5.43 -13.80
C LYS A 39 4.24 -6.71 -14.26
N TYR A 40 2.92 -6.74 -14.23
CA TYR A 40 2.09 -7.90 -14.55
C TYR A 40 1.00 -7.52 -15.59
N PRO A 41 1.38 -7.27 -16.85
CA PRO A 41 0.44 -6.78 -17.87
C PRO A 41 -0.64 -7.82 -18.24
N GLN A 42 -0.33 -9.12 -18.20
CA GLN A 42 -1.29 -10.21 -18.41
C GLN A 42 -2.37 -10.22 -17.32
N MET A 43 -1.97 -10.11 -16.04
CA MET A 43 -2.89 -9.94 -14.91
C MET A 43 -3.85 -8.77 -15.15
N PHE A 44 -3.33 -7.61 -15.57
CA PHE A 44 -4.17 -6.45 -15.84
C PHE A 44 -5.17 -6.71 -16.98
N ASN A 45 -4.77 -7.40 -18.05
CA ASN A 45 -5.65 -7.72 -19.16
C ASN A 45 -6.81 -8.63 -18.71
N GLU A 46 -6.54 -9.63 -17.89
CA GLU A 46 -7.57 -10.49 -17.30
C GLU A 46 -8.49 -9.71 -16.37
N TYR A 47 -7.92 -8.98 -15.40
CA TYR A 47 -8.66 -8.12 -14.48
C TYR A 47 -9.59 -7.15 -15.23
N LYS A 48 -9.13 -6.53 -16.32
CA LYS A 48 -9.93 -5.60 -17.12
C LYS A 48 -11.11 -6.31 -17.81
N LYS A 49 -10.90 -7.52 -18.34
CA LYS A 49 -11.97 -8.35 -18.91
C LYS A 49 -13.02 -8.72 -17.83
N LYS A 50 -12.57 -9.18 -16.66
CA LYS A 50 -13.45 -9.50 -15.52
C LYS A 50 -14.27 -8.28 -15.05
N CYS A 51 -13.65 -7.10 -15.01
CA CYS A 51 -14.36 -5.85 -14.72
C CYS A 51 -15.44 -5.54 -15.78
N GLY A 52 -15.14 -5.73 -17.07
CA GLY A 52 -16.10 -5.53 -18.16
C GLY A 52 -17.32 -6.45 -18.08
N LYS A 53 -17.15 -7.63 -17.46
CA LYS A 53 -18.23 -8.59 -17.19
C LYS A 53 -18.92 -8.38 -15.84
N GLY A 54 -18.47 -7.42 -15.02
CA GLY A 54 -19.02 -7.19 -13.68
C GLY A 54 -18.66 -8.26 -12.64
N GLU A 55 -17.63 -9.06 -12.90
CA GLU A 55 -17.17 -10.14 -12.01
C GLU A 55 -16.36 -9.60 -10.82
N ILE A 56 -15.65 -8.48 -11.00
CA ILE A 56 -14.91 -7.81 -9.92
C ILE A 56 -15.86 -6.94 -9.09
N LYS A 57 -16.05 -7.30 -7.82
CA LYS A 57 -16.99 -6.63 -6.90
C LYS A 57 -16.32 -6.31 -5.57
N ILE A 58 -16.84 -5.31 -4.87
CA ILE A 58 -16.43 -5.04 -3.49
C ILE A 58 -16.68 -6.29 -2.64
N GLY A 59 -15.70 -6.63 -1.79
CA GLY A 59 -15.79 -7.78 -0.90
C GLY A 59 -15.51 -9.12 -1.54
N VAL A 60 -15.12 -9.16 -2.82
CA VAL A 60 -14.69 -10.39 -3.51
C VAL A 60 -13.27 -10.17 -4.03
N LEU A 61 -12.34 -11.02 -3.60
CA LEU A 61 -10.95 -10.94 -4.03
C LEU A 61 -10.75 -11.77 -5.30
N ASP A 62 -10.03 -11.20 -6.25
CA ASP A 62 -9.67 -11.86 -7.50
C ASP A 62 -8.20 -12.24 -7.46
N THR A 63 -7.88 -13.48 -7.80
CA THR A 63 -6.51 -14.00 -7.75
C THR A 63 -5.95 -14.24 -9.14
N TYR A 64 -4.65 -13.98 -9.31
CA TYR A 64 -3.91 -14.28 -10.52
C TYR A 64 -2.56 -14.92 -10.15
N LYS A 65 -2.25 -16.07 -10.74
CA LYS A 65 -0.93 -16.71 -10.56
C LYS A 65 0.02 -16.18 -11.63
N ALA A 66 1.03 -15.42 -11.21
CA ALA A 66 2.03 -14.88 -12.10
C ALA A 66 3.04 -15.95 -12.55
N GLU A 67 3.70 -15.68 -13.67
CA GLU A 67 4.72 -16.57 -14.27
C GLU A 67 5.92 -16.81 -13.33
N ASP A 68 6.22 -15.84 -12.45
CA ASP A 68 7.24 -15.95 -11.41
C ASP A 68 6.81 -16.84 -10.22
N GLY A 69 5.64 -17.47 -10.30
CA GLY A 69 5.07 -18.33 -9.27
C GLY A 69 4.36 -17.58 -8.15
N ARG A 70 4.38 -16.24 -8.14
CA ARG A 70 3.72 -15.43 -7.11
C ARG A 70 2.21 -15.35 -7.32
N LEU A 71 1.44 -15.36 -6.24
CA LEU A 71 0.01 -15.09 -6.29
C LEU A 71 -0.23 -13.58 -6.16
N ILE A 72 -0.94 -12.99 -7.11
CA ILE A 72 -1.42 -11.62 -7.01
C ILE A 72 -2.87 -11.66 -6.55
N VAL A 73 -3.16 -10.97 -5.45
CA VAL A 73 -4.51 -10.84 -4.92
C VAL A 73 -5.00 -9.43 -5.23
N ASN A 74 -5.86 -9.30 -6.24
CA ASN A 74 -6.55 -8.06 -6.57
C ASN A 74 -7.64 -7.81 -5.53
N PHE A 75 -7.44 -6.76 -4.73
CA PHE A 75 -8.29 -6.34 -3.63
C PHE A 75 -9.09 -5.09 -4.00
N PRO A 76 -10.40 -5.19 -4.28
CA PRO A 76 -11.22 -4.05 -4.63
C PRO A 76 -11.42 -3.12 -3.41
N THR A 77 -10.64 -2.04 -3.37
CA THR A 77 -10.73 -1.00 -2.33
C THR A 77 -11.61 0.16 -2.77
N LYS A 78 -12.07 0.17 -4.03
CA LYS A 78 -12.88 1.25 -4.60
C LYS A 78 -13.88 0.66 -5.59
N TYR A 79 -15.10 1.19 -5.63
CA TYR A 79 -16.02 0.83 -6.71
C TYR A 79 -15.60 1.50 -8.02
N ASP A 80 -15.54 2.83 -8.04
CA ASP A 80 -15.02 3.63 -9.16
C ASP A 80 -13.68 4.26 -8.77
N TRP A 81 -12.73 4.31 -9.71
CA TRP A 81 -11.41 4.90 -9.51
C TRP A 81 -11.45 6.41 -9.22
N ARG A 82 -12.54 7.11 -9.57
CA ARG A 82 -12.75 8.54 -9.28
C ARG A 82 -13.17 8.82 -7.82
N ASN A 83 -13.80 7.86 -7.17
CA ASN A 83 -14.35 8.04 -5.82
C ASN A 83 -13.29 7.81 -4.73
N LYS A 84 -13.60 8.09 -3.46
CA LYS A 84 -12.75 7.66 -2.33
C LYS A 84 -13.01 6.20 -1.97
N SER A 85 -12.06 5.59 -1.24
CA SER A 85 -12.26 4.29 -0.60
C SER A 85 -13.22 4.43 0.58
N ARG A 86 -13.73 3.30 1.09
CA ARG A 86 -14.58 3.27 2.28
C ARG A 86 -14.13 2.14 3.21
N ILE A 87 -14.38 2.31 4.50
CA ILE A 87 -13.98 1.33 5.53
C ILE A 87 -14.67 -0.01 5.29
N GLU A 88 -15.94 0.01 4.89
CA GLU A 88 -16.75 -1.18 4.63
C GLU A 88 -16.18 -2.00 3.47
N TYR A 89 -15.51 -1.36 2.50
CA TYR A 89 -14.86 -2.07 1.40
C TYR A 89 -13.64 -2.85 1.88
N ILE A 90 -12.91 -2.29 2.84
CA ILE A 90 -11.72 -2.91 3.43
C ILE A 90 -12.14 -4.08 4.31
N GLU A 91 -13.13 -3.90 5.18
CA GLU A 91 -13.65 -4.99 6.02
C GLU A 91 -14.21 -6.14 5.19
N ALA A 92 -14.98 -5.85 4.14
CA ALA A 92 -15.54 -6.87 3.26
C ALA A 92 -14.43 -7.68 2.56
N GLY A 93 -13.42 -7.02 2.01
CA GLY A 93 -12.31 -7.73 1.35
C GLY A 93 -11.42 -8.51 2.32
N LEU A 94 -11.19 -8.00 3.54
CA LEU A 94 -10.45 -8.72 4.58
C LEU A 94 -11.22 -9.94 5.07
N LYS A 95 -12.55 -9.83 5.24
CA LYS A 95 -13.41 -10.97 5.56
C LYS A 95 -13.27 -12.06 4.49
N TYR A 96 -13.36 -11.69 3.21
CA TYR A 96 -13.15 -12.62 2.11
C TYR A 96 -11.76 -13.27 2.14
N PHE A 97 -10.72 -12.49 2.42
CA PHE A 97 -9.36 -13.02 2.57
C PHE A 97 -9.29 -14.08 3.67
N VAL A 98 -9.80 -13.79 4.86
CA VAL A 98 -9.81 -14.73 6.00
C VAL A 98 -10.52 -16.02 5.63
N GLU A 99 -11.65 -15.93 4.92
CA GLU A 99 -12.45 -17.10 4.51
C GLU A 99 -11.74 -17.98 3.46
N HIS A 100 -10.96 -17.40 2.53
CA HIS A 100 -10.48 -18.12 1.34
C HIS A 100 -8.97 -18.31 1.26
N HIS A 101 -8.14 -17.60 2.04
CA HIS A 101 -6.67 -17.64 1.87
C HIS A 101 -6.07 -19.05 1.94
N LYS A 102 -6.66 -19.96 2.72
CA LYS A 102 -6.21 -21.35 2.85
C LYS A 102 -6.35 -22.13 1.54
N GLU A 103 -7.40 -21.86 0.77
CA GLU A 103 -7.66 -22.50 -0.52
C GLU A 103 -6.62 -22.12 -1.57
N TRP A 104 -5.95 -20.97 -1.39
CA TRP A 104 -4.89 -20.52 -2.29
C TRP A 104 -3.54 -21.16 -2.00
N GLY A 105 -3.42 -21.93 -0.92
CA GLY A 105 -2.20 -22.66 -0.57
C GLY A 105 -1.02 -21.77 -0.15
N ILE A 106 -1.27 -20.50 0.18
CA ILE A 106 -0.23 -19.55 0.57
C ILE A 106 0.16 -19.73 2.04
N LYS A 107 1.44 -19.53 2.35
CA LYS A 107 1.99 -19.51 3.71
C LYS A 107 2.40 -18.11 4.13
N SER A 108 2.52 -17.19 3.19
CA SER A 108 2.88 -15.80 3.43
C SER A 108 2.18 -14.84 2.48
N VAL A 109 1.89 -13.63 2.95
CA VAL A 109 1.25 -12.56 2.16
C VAL A 109 1.79 -11.18 2.52
N ALA A 110 2.01 -10.35 1.51
CA ALA A 110 2.29 -8.93 1.69
C ALA A 110 1.09 -8.07 1.31
N PHE A 111 0.66 -7.22 2.25
CA PHE A 111 -0.37 -6.21 2.06
C PHE A 111 0.22 -4.80 1.97
N PRO A 112 -0.35 -3.92 1.13
CA PRO A 112 -0.12 -2.48 1.24
C PRO A 112 -1.07 -1.85 2.27
N GLN A 113 -0.93 -0.55 2.52
CA GLN A 113 -1.92 0.25 3.26
C GLN A 113 -3.25 0.34 2.49
N LEU A 114 -4.19 -0.57 2.77
CA LEU A 114 -5.44 -0.73 2.03
C LEU A 114 -6.30 0.54 2.03
N GLY A 115 -6.70 1.00 0.84
CA GLY A 115 -7.58 2.17 0.68
C GLY A 115 -7.01 3.49 1.21
N CYS A 116 -5.74 3.53 1.61
CA CYS A 116 -5.03 4.74 2.00
C CYS A 116 -4.52 5.49 0.74
N GLY A 117 -3.82 6.62 0.94
CA GLY A 117 -3.27 7.41 -0.16
C GLY A 117 -4.35 7.91 -1.13
N GLU A 118 -4.42 7.31 -2.32
CA GLU A 118 -5.43 7.67 -3.34
C GLU A 118 -6.88 7.33 -2.92
N GLY A 119 -7.05 6.37 -2.02
CA GLY A 119 -8.35 6.05 -1.43
C GLY A 119 -8.74 7.01 -0.30
N GLY A 120 -7.78 7.71 0.31
CA GLY A 120 -8.00 8.75 1.31
C GLY A 120 -8.41 8.28 2.69
N LEU A 121 -8.34 6.97 2.99
CA LEU A 121 -8.52 6.49 4.36
C LEU A 121 -7.30 6.83 5.22
N GLU A 122 -7.55 7.10 6.51
CA GLU A 122 -6.50 7.36 7.50
C GLU A 122 -5.85 6.05 7.95
N TRP A 123 -4.51 6.00 7.90
CA TRP A 123 -3.76 4.76 8.10
C TRP A 123 -4.01 4.14 9.48
N ASN A 124 -4.04 4.93 10.55
CA ASN A 124 -4.26 4.41 11.90
C ASN A 124 -5.63 3.72 12.06
N THR A 125 -6.64 4.14 11.31
CA THR A 125 -7.95 3.47 11.29
C THR A 125 -7.88 2.17 10.52
N VAL A 126 -7.30 2.18 9.32
CA VAL A 126 -7.13 0.98 8.48
C VAL A 126 -6.26 -0.06 9.17
N LYS A 127 -5.17 0.36 9.83
CA LYS A 127 -4.26 -0.51 10.59
C LYS A 127 -5.02 -1.35 11.62
N LYS A 128 -5.84 -0.72 12.46
CA LYS A 128 -6.64 -1.42 13.48
C LYS A 128 -7.58 -2.46 12.88
N ILE A 129 -8.18 -2.14 11.72
CA ILE A 129 -9.04 -3.06 10.99
C ILE A 129 -8.22 -4.22 10.43
N MET A 130 -7.10 -3.96 9.79
CA MET A 130 -6.21 -5.02 9.28
C MET A 130 -5.75 -5.93 10.42
N GLU A 131 -5.28 -5.39 11.54
CA GLU A 131 -4.89 -6.16 12.72
C GLU A 131 -6.04 -7.03 13.26
N LYS A 132 -7.27 -6.49 13.33
CA LYS A 132 -8.48 -7.23 13.76
C LYS A 132 -8.72 -8.49 12.93
N TYR A 133 -8.54 -8.43 11.60
CA TYR A 133 -8.80 -9.58 10.72
C TYR A 133 -7.58 -10.50 10.54
N LEU A 134 -6.37 -9.95 10.59
CA LEU A 134 -5.16 -10.65 10.15
C LEU A 134 -4.35 -11.26 11.29
N ASN A 135 -4.45 -10.76 12.54
CA ASN A 135 -3.57 -11.19 13.64
C ASN A 135 -3.63 -12.69 13.96
N ASN A 136 -4.78 -13.34 13.75
CA ASN A 136 -5.03 -14.72 14.17
C ASN A 136 -4.88 -15.74 13.03
N LEU A 137 -4.31 -15.34 11.89
CA LEU A 137 -4.10 -16.24 10.77
C LEU A 137 -2.82 -17.06 10.96
N ASP A 138 -2.84 -18.31 10.47
CA ASP A 138 -1.74 -19.28 10.50
C ASP A 138 -0.76 -19.10 9.34
N ILE A 139 -0.62 -17.86 8.87
CA ILE A 139 0.28 -17.45 7.80
C ILE A 139 1.10 -16.22 8.24
N ASP A 140 2.21 -16.04 7.54
CA ASP A 140 3.11 -14.91 7.67
C ASP A 140 2.54 -13.68 6.94
N ILE A 141 2.51 -12.54 7.61
CA ILE A 141 1.87 -11.33 7.09
C ILE A 141 2.83 -10.16 7.15
N GLU A 142 3.12 -9.59 5.99
CA GLU A 142 3.84 -8.34 5.86
C GLU A 142 2.84 -7.21 5.53
N ILE A 143 2.98 -6.06 6.19
CA ILE A 143 2.23 -4.86 5.86
C ILE A 143 3.23 -3.76 5.50
N TYR A 144 3.22 -3.37 4.22
CA TYR A 144 4.06 -2.31 3.67
C TYR A 144 3.44 -0.95 3.94
N VAL A 145 4.19 -0.10 4.63
CA VAL A 145 3.76 1.22 5.09
C VAL A 145 4.66 2.30 4.49
N ASP A 146 4.08 3.22 3.72
CA ASP A 146 4.75 4.43 3.28
C ASP A 146 4.48 5.54 4.30
N GLN A 147 5.46 5.83 5.15
CA GLN A 147 5.33 6.86 6.18
C GLN A 147 5.68 8.25 5.65
N ARG A 148 6.32 8.37 4.48
CA ARG A 148 6.81 9.64 3.94
C ARG A 148 5.71 10.68 3.80
N LYS A 149 4.51 10.28 3.38
CA LYS A 149 3.37 11.21 3.27
C LYS A 149 2.90 11.71 4.64
N GLU A 150 2.91 10.87 5.67
CA GLU A 150 2.52 11.27 7.01
C GLU A 150 3.57 12.21 7.61
N TYR A 151 4.86 11.88 7.48
CA TYR A 151 5.96 12.77 7.87
C TYR A 151 5.85 14.13 7.18
N LEU A 152 5.59 14.17 5.87
CA LEU A 152 5.39 15.42 5.14
C LEU A 152 4.17 16.21 5.62
N ARG A 153 3.08 15.53 6.01
CA ARG A 153 1.87 16.16 6.54
C ARG A 153 2.14 16.78 7.91
N GLU A 154 2.80 16.05 8.80
CA GLU A 154 3.18 16.55 10.13
C GLU A 154 4.17 17.71 10.03
N LEU A 155 5.19 17.58 9.16
CA LEU A 155 6.15 18.64 8.90
C LEU A 155 5.44 19.91 8.41
N LYS A 156 4.50 19.81 7.46
CA LYS A 156 3.72 20.97 6.99
C LYS A 156 2.95 21.64 8.12
N LYS A 157 2.25 20.88 8.97
CA LYS A 157 1.53 21.42 10.14
C LYS A 157 2.45 22.15 11.11
N LEU A 158 3.68 21.66 11.28
CA LEU A 158 4.68 22.30 12.13
C LEU A 158 5.15 23.61 11.50
N LEU A 159 5.47 23.59 10.20
CA LEU A 159 5.96 24.76 9.47
C LEU A 159 4.91 25.87 9.36
N GLU A 160 3.61 25.54 9.27
CA GLU A 160 2.51 26.53 9.26
C GLU A 160 2.41 27.35 10.55
N LYS A 161 2.98 26.88 11.66
CA LYS A 161 2.98 27.59 12.95
C LYS A 161 4.14 28.57 13.11
N LEU A 162 5.06 28.60 12.15
CA LEU A 162 6.28 29.39 12.22
C LEU A 162 6.19 30.64 11.35
N ASP A 163 6.78 31.73 11.83
CA ASP A 163 6.93 32.93 11.02
C ASP A 163 8.08 32.80 10.00
N THR A 164 8.15 33.75 9.07
CA THR A 164 9.17 33.75 8.00
C THR A 164 10.61 33.81 8.54
N GLN A 165 10.85 34.49 9.66
CA GLN A 165 12.17 34.61 10.28
C GLN A 165 12.62 33.26 10.86
N GLN A 166 11.71 32.59 11.57
CA GLN A 166 11.91 31.26 12.13
C GLN A 166 12.15 30.21 11.04
N LEU A 167 11.37 30.24 9.96
CA LEU A 167 11.55 29.36 8.81
C LEU A 167 12.92 29.54 8.15
N LYS A 168 13.36 30.79 7.93
CA LYS A 168 14.70 31.08 7.38
C LYS A 168 15.81 30.49 8.25
N LYS A 169 15.72 30.67 9.57
CA LYS A 169 16.69 30.13 10.53
C LYS A 169 16.75 28.61 10.49
N ILE A 170 15.61 27.93 10.47
CA ILE A 170 15.56 26.46 10.33
C ILE A 170 16.19 26.02 9.01
N LEU A 171 15.90 26.73 7.91
CA LEU A 171 16.44 26.39 6.60
C LEU A 171 17.97 26.52 6.55
N GLU A 172 18.54 27.53 7.20
CA GLU A 172 19.98 27.68 7.37
C GLU A 172 20.59 26.56 8.21
N MET A 173 19.94 26.19 9.33
CA MET A 173 20.38 25.08 10.17
C MET A 173 20.38 23.75 9.40
N VAL A 174 19.33 23.46 8.62
CA VAL A 174 19.25 22.24 7.80
C VAL A 174 20.33 22.21 6.72
N LYS A 175 20.60 23.36 6.07
CA LYS A 175 21.71 23.47 5.10
C LYS A 175 23.07 23.21 5.74
N GLN A 176 23.31 23.75 6.94
CA GLN A 176 24.54 23.50 7.68
C GLN A 176 24.68 22.04 8.10
N LEU A 177 23.62 21.42 8.62
CA LEU A 177 23.60 19.99 8.95
C LEU A 177 23.94 19.13 7.73
N TYR A 178 23.29 19.39 6.59
CA TYR A 178 23.55 18.65 5.35
C TYR A 178 24.99 18.83 4.87
N TYR A 179 25.54 20.04 4.97
CA TYR A 179 26.95 20.30 4.63
C TYR A 179 27.91 19.51 5.53
N LEU A 180 27.69 19.52 6.85
CA LEU A 180 28.53 18.81 7.81
C LEU A 180 28.49 17.29 7.60
N ASP A 181 27.29 16.73 7.39
CA ASP A 181 27.09 15.28 7.24
C ASP A 181 27.72 14.74 5.94
N ASN A 182 27.69 15.53 4.86
CA ASN A 182 28.37 15.16 3.63
C ASN A 182 29.88 15.44 3.69
N LYS A 183 30.32 16.47 4.41
CA LYS A 183 31.75 16.76 4.58
C LYS A 183 32.46 15.62 5.32
N ASN A 184 31.86 15.07 6.38
CA ASN A 184 32.43 13.93 7.12
C ASN A 184 32.57 12.67 6.23
N LYS A 185 31.64 12.43 5.30
CA LYS A 185 31.75 11.32 4.32
C LYS A 185 32.93 11.45 3.34
N PHE A 186 33.50 12.64 3.15
CA PHE A 186 34.68 12.86 2.30
C PHE A 186 36.02 12.71 3.05
N PHE A 187 36.01 12.66 4.39
CA PHE A 187 37.23 12.53 5.19
C PHE A 187 37.40 11.13 5.82
N ASP A 188 36.36 10.30 5.82
CA ASP A 188 36.38 8.91 6.32
C ASP A 188 36.55 7.85 5.20
N GLY A 189 37.08 8.24 4.03
CA GLY A 189 37.32 7.37 2.86
C GLY A 189 38.78 7.29 2.44
#